data_AF-A0A944QFV8-F1
#
_entry.id   AF-A0A944QFV8-F1
#
_cell.length_a   1.000
_cell.length_b   1.000
_cell.length_c   1.000
_cell.angle_alpha   90.00
_cell.angle_beta   90.00
_cell.angle_gamma   90.00
#
_symmetry.space_group_name_H-M   'P 1'
#
loop_
_entity.id
_entity.type
_entity.pdbx_description
1 polymer ?
#
loop_
_entity_poly.entity_id
_entity_poly.type
_entity_poly.pdbx_seq_one_letter_code
_entity_poly.pdbx_strand_id
1 'polypeptide(L)'
;MISKGRPSGRTSVIIDYRASGHDWPRRKKADTDTEDELGDWLHAQRFKHGRGTLSPEKVAALDAAVPGWLVGRKRRGTSGTRSRNAPD
;
A
#
# COMPACT_ATOMS: atom_id res chain seq x y z
N MET A 1 12.50 -20.56 14.06
CA MET A 1 12.67 -20.87 12.62
C MET A 1 11.51 -20.23 11.88
N ILE A 2 11.73 -19.09 11.21
CA ILE A 2 10.72 -18.46 10.35
C ILE A 2 11.35 -18.44 8.97
N SER A 3 10.92 -19.35 8.10
CA SER A 3 11.38 -19.42 6.71
C SER A 3 10.98 -18.12 6.02
N LYS A 4 11.91 -17.17 5.96
CA LYS A 4 11.76 -15.93 5.18
C LYS A 4 11.78 -16.33 3.71
N GLY A 5 10.63 -16.76 3.20
CA GLY A 5 10.41 -16.94 1.77
C GLY A 5 10.85 -15.66 1.06
N ARG A 6 11.70 -15.81 0.04
CA ARG A 6 12.27 -14.69 -0.69
C ARG A 6 11.12 -13.78 -1.17
N PRO A 7 11.21 -12.45 -0.99
CA PRO A 7 10.20 -11.55 -1.51
C PRO A 7 10.03 -11.80 -3.01
N SER A 8 8.78 -12.00 -3.44
CA SER A 8 8.44 -12.17 -4.85
C SER A 8 8.85 -10.91 -5.63
N GLY A 9 9.16 -11.02 -6.92
CA GLY A 9 9.78 -9.93 -7.70
C GLY A 9 9.16 -8.53 -7.48
N ARG A 10 7.82 -8.42 -7.51
CA ARG A 10 7.11 -7.13 -7.26
C ARG A 10 7.27 -6.60 -5.83
N THR A 11 7.38 -7.48 -4.85
CA THR A 11 7.65 -7.11 -3.45
C THR A 11 9.05 -6.49 -3.30
N SER A 12 10.05 -6.98 -4.03
CA SER A 12 11.38 -6.37 -4.01
C SER A 12 11.36 -4.95 -4.59
N VAL A 13 10.65 -4.74 -5.69
CA VAL A 13 10.57 -3.42 -6.33
C VAL A 13 9.94 -2.37 -5.39
N ILE A 14 8.88 -2.71 -4.64
CA ILE A 14 8.30 -1.76 -3.69
C ILE A 14 9.19 -1.51 -2.46
N ILE A 15 10.01 -2.49 -2.06
CA ILE A 15 11.03 -2.32 -1.01
C ILE A 15 12.07 -1.30 -1.49
N ASP A 16 12.62 -1.49 -2.69
CA ASP A 16 13.62 -0.58 -3.25
C ASP A 16 13.04 0.83 -3.45
N TYR A 17 11.79 0.93 -3.89
CA TYR A 17 11.08 2.20 -4.02
C TYR A 17 10.94 2.93 -2.68
N ARG A 18 10.50 2.23 -1.62
CA ARG A 18 10.42 2.81 -0.27
C ARG A 18 11.79 3.10 0.34
N ALA A 19 12.79 2.26 0.07
CA ALA A 19 14.17 2.49 0.50
C ALA A 19 14.76 3.75 -0.14
N SER A 20 14.30 4.12 -1.33
CA SER A 20 14.66 5.37 -2.02
C SER A 20 14.04 6.63 -1.40
N GLY A 21 13.34 6.52 -0.25
CA GLY A 21 12.71 7.65 0.44
C GLY A 21 11.35 8.06 -0.14
N HIS A 22 10.84 7.33 -1.14
CA HIS A 22 9.49 7.54 -1.67
C HIS A 22 8.46 6.93 -0.70
N ASP A 23 7.29 7.56 -0.59
CA ASP A 23 6.26 7.24 0.41
C ASP A 23 5.50 5.94 0.05
N TRP A 24 4.32 6.06 -0.57
CA TRP A 24 3.62 4.91 -1.16
C TRP A 24 3.34 5.17 -2.63
N PRO A 25 3.52 4.15 -3.51
CA PRO A 25 3.28 4.30 -4.93
C PRO A 25 1.86 4.80 -5.20
N ARG A 26 1.75 5.81 -6.06
CA ARG A 26 0.48 6.45 -6.41
C ARG A 26 -0.12 5.83 -7.65
N ARG A 27 -1.35 5.34 -7.51
CA ARG A 27 -2.19 4.82 -8.62
C ARG A 27 -2.68 5.88 -9.63
N LYS A 28 -2.47 7.17 -9.36
CA LYS A 28 -2.91 8.26 -10.25
C LYS A 28 -1.89 9.38 -10.17
N LYS A 29 -1.28 9.70 -11.32
CA LYS A 29 -0.11 10.60 -11.46
C LYS A 29 1.18 10.03 -10.84
N ALA A 30 1.47 8.78 -11.15
CA ALA A 30 2.83 8.29 -11.06
C ALA A 30 3.68 8.96 -12.15
N ASP A 31 4.92 9.32 -11.82
CA ASP A 31 5.88 9.84 -12.82
C ASP A 31 6.44 8.71 -13.70
N THR A 32 6.25 7.46 -13.29
CA THR A 32 6.73 6.25 -13.99
C THR A 32 5.67 5.16 -14.06
N ASP A 33 5.65 4.43 -15.17
CA ASP A 33 4.77 3.28 -15.40
C ASP A 33 4.89 2.22 -14.28
N THR A 34 6.12 2.01 -13.79
CA THR A 34 6.42 1.12 -12.66
C THR A 34 5.71 1.53 -11.37
N GLU A 35 5.61 2.83 -11.05
CA GLU A 35 4.93 3.27 -9.83
C GLU A 35 3.40 3.03 -9.91
N ASP A 36 2.80 3.18 -11.10
CA ASP A 36 1.38 2.91 -11.28
C ASP A 36 1.06 1.42 -11.12
N GLU A 37 1.87 0.55 -11.75
CA GLU A 37 1.76 -0.90 -11.60
C GLU A 37 1.93 -1.36 -10.14
N LEU A 38 2.87 -0.76 -9.40
CA LEU A 38 3.08 -1.05 -7.98
C LEU A 38 1.87 -0.62 -7.13
N GLY A 39 1.28 0.52 -7.46
CA GLY A 39 0.05 1.01 -6.84
C GLY A 39 -1.12 0.04 -7.04
N ASP A 40 -1.32 -0.42 -8.27
CA ASP A 40 -2.35 -1.40 -8.62
C ASP A 40 -2.11 -2.76 -7.98
N TRP A 41 -0.87 -3.25 -7.98
CA TRP A 41 -0.49 -4.49 -7.31
C TRP A 41 -0.76 -4.44 -5.81
N LEU A 42 -0.35 -3.35 -5.15
CA LEU A 42 -0.57 -3.15 -3.72
C LEU A 42 -2.07 -3.07 -3.40
N HIS A 43 -2.86 -2.42 -4.26
CA HIS A 43 -4.30 -2.37 -4.14
C HIS A 43 -4.94 -3.76 -4.27
N ALA A 44 -4.57 -4.54 -5.29
CA ALA A 44 -5.04 -5.91 -5.47
C ALA A 44 -4.70 -6.79 -4.27
N GLN A 45 -3.53 -6.61 -3.67
CA GLN A 45 -3.11 -7.35 -2.50
C GLN A 45 -3.93 -7.01 -1.25
N ARG A 46 -4.20 -5.72 -1.02
CA ARG A 46 -5.10 -5.26 0.07
C ARG A 46 -6.50 -5.82 -0.11
N PHE A 47 -7.00 -5.82 -1.34
CA PHE A 47 -8.32 -6.35 -1.67
C PHE A 47 -8.42 -7.86 -1.37
N LYS A 48 -7.40 -8.64 -1.77
CA LYS A 48 -7.33 -10.08 -1.45
C LYS A 48 -7.24 -10.34 0.05
N HIS A 49 -6.47 -9.52 0.78
CA HIS A 49 -6.38 -9.61 2.23
C HIS A 49 -7.72 -9.33 2.93
N GLY A 50 -8.40 -8.25 2.55
CA GLY A 50 -9.72 -7.92 3.08
C GLY A 50 -10.79 -8.97 2.76
N ARG A 51 -10.61 -9.72 1.67
CA ARG A 51 -11.46 -10.86 1.31
C ARG A 51 -11.05 -12.20 1.93
N GLY A 52 -9.94 -12.26 2.66
CA GLY A 52 -9.40 -13.51 3.20
C GLY A 52 -8.92 -14.50 2.13
N THR A 53 -8.80 -14.08 0.87
CA THR A 53 -8.29 -14.92 -0.24
C THR A 53 -6.78 -14.89 -0.35
N LEU A 54 -6.12 -14.13 0.53
CA LEU A 54 -4.69 -14.02 0.56
C LEU A 54 -4.07 -15.01 1.54
N SER A 55 -3.14 -15.83 1.05
CA SER A 55 -2.45 -16.83 1.86
C SER A 55 -1.72 -16.17 3.04
N PRO A 56 -1.80 -16.74 4.25
CA PRO A 56 -1.14 -16.18 5.44
C PRO A 56 0.39 -16.06 5.27
N GLU A 57 1.00 -16.96 4.51
CA GLU A 57 2.43 -16.88 4.16
C GLU A 57 2.77 -15.60 3.36
N LYS A 58 1.90 -15.22 2.41
CA LYS A 58 2.07 -13.99 1.63
C LYS A 58 1.87 -12.76 2.49
N VAL A 59 0.92 -12.81 3.43
CA VAL A 59 0.69 -11.74 4.41
C VAL A 59 1.93 -11.53 5.27
N ALA A 60 2.46 -12.60 5.86
CA ALA A 60 3.65 -12.54 6.69
C ALA A 60 4.88 -12.05 5.91
N ALA A 61 5.05 -12.50 4.66
CA ALA A 61 6.13 -12.02 3.79
C ALA A 61 6.02 -10.52 3.49
N LEU A 62 4.81 -10.03 3.21
CA LEU A 62 4.56 -8.60 2.98
C LEU A 62 4.70 -7.74 4.22
N ASP A 63 4.24 -8.23 5.36
CA ASP A 63 4.33 -7.51 6.62
C ASP A 63 5.80 -7.39 7.06
N ALA A 64 6.58 -8.46 6.88
CA ALA A 64 8.01 -8.48 7.16
C ALA A 64 8.83 -7.62 6.18
N ALA A 65 8.43 -7.57 4.90
CA ALA A 65 9.14 -6.82 3.87
C ALA A 65 8.75 -5.33 3.85
N VAL A 66 7.46 -5.05 4.02
CA VAL A 66 6.86 -3.73 3.83
C VAL A 66 5.88 -3.45 4.97
N PRO A 67 6.38 -3.16 6.18
CA PRO A 67 5.51 -2.89 7.32
C PRO A 67 4.60 -1.69 7.01
N GLY A 68 3.31 -1.85 7.28
CA GLY A 68 2.27 -0.83 7.02
C GLY A 68 1.61 -0.91 5.64
N TRP A 69 1.88 -1.95 4.84
CA TRP A 69 1.31 -2.11 3.51
C TRP A 69 -0.23 -2.15 3.48
N LEU A 70 -0.89 -2.51 4.58
CA LEU A 70 -2.36 -2.47 4.72
C LEU A 70 -2.96 -1.08 4.91
N VAL A 71 -2.24 -0.18 5.59
CA VAL A 71 -2.77 1.11 6.06
C VAL A 71 -2.78 2.15 4.92
N GLY A 72 -1.85 2.02 3.97
CA GLY A 72 -1.63 3.04 2.93
C GLY A 72 -1.18 4.37 3.53
N ARG A 73 -1.04 5.42 2.69
CA ARG A 73 -0.74 6.76 3.20
C ARG A 73 -1.79 7.12 4.24
N LYS A 74 -1.34 7.47 5.44
CA LYS A 74 -2.18 8.04 6.49
C LYS A 74 -2.93 9.20 5.83
N ARG A 75 -4.22 9.02 5.58
CA ARG A 75 -5.07 10.07 5.02
C ARG A 75 -4.92 11.22 6.00
N ARG A 76 -4.17 12.27 5.65
CA ARG A 76 -4.07 13.47 6.49
C ARG A 76 -5.52 13.91 6.66
N GLY A 77 -6.03 13.82 7.88
CA GLY A 77 -7.42 14.09 8.17
C GLY A 77 -7.71 15.54 7.80
N THR A 78 -8.35 15.75 6.66
CA THR A 78 -9.12 16.96 6.43
C THR A 78 -10.44 16.78 7.18
N SER A 79 -10.34 16.83 8.51
CA SER A 79 -11.48 17.01 9.39
C SER A 79 -11.68 18.51 9.52
N GLY A 80 -12.73 19.04 8.89
CA GLY A 80 -13.34 20.30 9.33
C GLY A 80 -13.38 21.44 8.32
N THR A 81 -14.17 21.31 7.26
CA THR A 81 -15.12 22.38 6.88
C THR A 81 -16.42 21.73 6.44
N ARG A 82 -17.20 21.29 7.44
CA ARG A 82 -18.63 21.06 7.26
C ARG A 82 -19.28 22.43 7.34
N SER A 83 -19.20 23.22 6.27
CA SER A 83 -20.03 24.42 6.09
C SER A 83 -21.46 23.90 5.89
N ARG A 84 -22.18 23.74 7.00
CA ARG A 84 -23.62 23.51 7.01
C ARG A 84 -24.25 24.89 6.83
N ASN A 85 -25.12 24.99 5.83
CA ASN A 85 -26.16 26.02 5.67
C ASN A 85 -26.49 26.76 6.97
N ALA A 86 -26.28 28.07 6.99
CA ALA A 86 -26.97 28.97 7.90
C ALA A 86 -28.29 29.39 7.23
N PRO A 87 -29.45 29.24 7.88
CA PRO A 87 -30.64 29.99 7.52
C PRO A 87 -30.63 31.34 8.25
N ASP A 88 -30.72 32.42 7.49
CA ASP A 88 -31.56 33.59 7.83
C ASP A 88 -32.14 34.13 6.52
#